data_AF-A0A2X1LCT2-F1
#
_entry.id   AF-A0A2X1LCT2-F1
#
_cell.length_a   1.000
_cell.length_b   1.000
_cell.length_c   1.000
_cell.angle_alpha   90.00
_cell.angle_beta   90.00
_cell.angle_gamma   90.00
#
_symmetry.space_group_name_H-M   'P 1'
#
loop_
_entity.id
_entity.type
_entity.pdbx_description
1 polymer ?
#
loop_
_entity_poly.entity_id
_entity_poly.type
_entity_poly.pdbx_seq_one_letter_code
_entity_poly.pdbx_strand_id
1 'polypeptide(L)'
;MHPLILFDANEPGEFARAEELGGKILELCVEVGGSISGEHGIGREKINQMCAQFNSDEITTFHAVKAAFDPDGLLNPGKNIPTLHRCAEFGAMHVHHGHLPFPELERF
;
A
#
# COMPACT_ATOMS: atom_id res chain seq x y z
N MET A 1 -14.42 -0.72 9.07
CA MET A 1 -15.37 0.03 8.21
C MET A 1 -15.60 -0.79 6.95
N HIS A 2 -16.82 -0.86 6.42
CA HIS A 2 -17.14 -1.53 5.15
C HIS A 2 -17.69 -0.51 4.15
N PRO A 3 -16.82 0.34 3.57
CA PRO A 3 -17.27 1.35 2.61
C PRO A 3 -17.73 0.69 1.30
N LEU A 4 -18.77 1.26 0.70
CA LEU A 4 -19.23 0.91 -0.64
C LEU A 4 -19.04 2.13 -1.54
N ILE A 5 -18.16 2.03 -2.53
CA ILE A 5 -17.90 3.08 -3.52
C ILE A 5 -18.68 2.73 -4.78
N LEU A 6 -19.68 3.55 -5.11
CA LEU A 6 -20.48 3.40 -6.32
C LEU A 6 -19.85 4.21 -7.46
N PHE A 7 -19.65 3.57 -8.62
CA PHE A 7 -19.13 4.17 -9.84
C PHE A 7 -19.66 3.41 -11.06
N ASP A 8 -19.67 4.04 -12.24
CA ASP A 8 -20.00 3.37 -13.50
C ASP A 8 -18.72 2.88 -14.19
N ALA A 9 -18.54 1.56 -14.27
CA ALA A 9 -17.36 0.97 -14.92
C ALA A 9 -17.34 1.17 -16.45
N ASN A 10 -18.45 1.59 -17.07
CA ASN A 10 -18.52 1.87 -18.50
C ASN A 10 -18.05 3.30 -18.82
N GLU A 11 -18.09 4.21 -17.85
CA GLU A 11 -17.61 5.58 -18.01
C GLU A 11 -16.08 5.62 -17.84
N PRO A 12 -15.31 6.00 -18.88
CA PRO A 12 -13.86 5.98 -18.84
C PRO A 12 -13.29 6.80 -17.67
N GLY A 13 -12.45 6.16 -16.86
CA GLY A 13 -11.75 6.80 -15.74
C GLY A 13 -12.50 6.74 -14.40
N GLU A 14 -13.78 6.38 -14.37
CA GLU A 14 -14.51 6.25 -13.10
C GLU A 14 -13.95 5.13 -12.20
N PHE A 15 -13.56 3.99 -12.80
CA PHE A 15 -12.89 2.91 -12.07
C PHE A 15 -11.60 3.37 -11.38
N ALA A 16 -10.74 4.10 -12.10
CA ALA A 16 -9.47 4.59 -11.55
C ALA A 16 -9.70 5.60 -10.41
N ARG A 17 -10.70 6.48 -10.54
CA ARG A 17 -11.10 7.42 -9.48
C ARG A 17 -11.65 6.70 -8.26
N ALA A 18 -12.41 5.61 -8.45
CA ALA A 18 -12.93 4.79 -7.37
C ALA A 18 -11.80 4.07 -6.62
N GLU A 19 -10.82 3.50 -7.33
CA GLU A 19 -9.62 2.92 -6.71
C GLU A 19 -8.79 3.97 -5.94
N GLU A 20 -8.59 5.16 -6.52
CA GLU A 20 -7.87 6.25 -5.85
C GLU A 20 -8.57 6.71 -4.57
N LEU A 21 -9.91 6.88 -4.61
CA LEU A 21 -10.70 7.21 -3.44
C LEU A 21 -10.60 6.10 -2.37
N GLY A 22 -10.68 4.84 -2.80
CA GLY A 22 -10.50 3.68 -1.92
C GLY A 22 -9.14 3.73 -1.20
N GLY A 23 -8.06 3.98 -1.93
CA GLY A 23 -6.71 4.16 -1.38
C GLY A 23 -6.64 5.27 -0.33
N LYS A 24 -7.19 6.46 -0.63
CA LYS A 24 -7.22 7.61 0.29
C LYS A 24 -8.02 7.31 1.57
N ILE A 25 -9.12 6.56 1.47
CA ILE A 25 -9.88 6.13 2.64
C ILE A 25 -9.04 5.22 3.53
N LEU A 26 -8.29 4.28 2.95
CA LEU A 26 -7.41 3.38 3.72
C LEU A 26 -6.26 4.14 4.39
N GLU A 27 -5.64 5.08 3.69
CA GLU A 27 -4.58 5.95 4.23
C GLU A 27 -5.12 6.78 5.40
N LEU A 28 -6.30 7.39 5.24
CA LEU A 28 -6.95 8.13 6.32
C LEU A 28 -7.28 7.22 7.52
N CYS A 29 -7.72 5.98 7.27
CA CYS A 29 -7.94 5.01 8.35
C CYS A 29 -6.67 4.79 9.16
N VAL A 30 -5.50 4.68 8.52
CA VAL A 30 -4.22 4.53 9.23
C VAL A 30 -3.87 5.81 9.99
N GLU A 31 -4.01 6.98 9.36
CA GLU A 31 -3.71 8.29 9.97
C GLU A 31 -4.48 8.52 11.28
N VAL A 32 -5.74 8.08 11.35
CA VAL A 32 -6.59 8.21 12.56
C VAL A 32 -6.47 7.02 13.53
N GLY A 33 -5.44 6.18 13.39
CA GLY A 33 -5.13 5.07 14.31
C GLY A 33 -5.85 3.75 14.02
N GLY A 34 -6.43 3.61 12.83
CA GLY A 34 -7.03 2.38 12.31
C GLY A 34 -6.03 1.50 11.53
N SER A 35 -6.56 0.64 10.66
CA SER A 35 -5.81 -0.34 9.86
C SER A 35 -6.36 -0.40 8.44
N ILE A 36 -5.51 -0.68 7.45
CA ILE A 36 -5.88 -0.88 6.03
C ILE A 36 -6.79 -2.10 5.82
N SER A 37 -6.82 -3.03 6.78
CA SER A 37 -7.74 -4.17 6.77
C SER A 37 -8.13 -4.61 8.17
N GLY A 38 -9.40 -4.99 8.31
CA GLY A 38 -9.94 -5.67 9.49
C GLY A 38 -9.99 -7.18 9.25
N GLU A 39 -10.92 -7.64 8.41
CA GLU A 39 -11.17 -9.07 8.17
C GLU A 39 -10.95 -9.55 6.73
N HIS A 40 -10.98 -8.66 5.73
CA HIS A 40 -10.91 -9.05 4.31
C HIS A 40 -9.48 -9.33 3.79
N GLY A 41 -8.45 -8.89 4.52
CA GLY A 41 -7.05 -8.97 4.10
C GLY A 41 -6.63 -7.87 3.11
N ILE A 42 -5.46 -8.06 2.48
CA ILE A 42 -4.79 -7.07 1.61
C ILE A 42 -4.99 -7.40 0.13
N GLY A 43 -4.71 -8.65 -0.24
CA GLY A 43 -4.82 -9.11 -1.62
C GLY A 43 -3.88 -8.36 -2.57
N ARG A 44 -4.40 -8.03 -3.75
CA ARG A 44 -3.72 -7.17 -4.74
C ARG A 44 -4.24 -5.74 -4.73
N GLU A 45 -5.50 -5.57 -4.33
CA GLU A 45 -6.20 -4.28 -4.32
C GLU A 45 -5.54 -3.31 -3.34
N LYS A 46 -5.28 -3.74 -2.09
CA LYS A 46 -4.81 -2.85 -1.02
C LYS A 46 -3.29 -2.86 -0.83
N ILE A 47 -2.56 -3.57 -1.69
CA ILE A 47 -1.12 -3.78 -1.51
C ILE A 47 -0.32 -2.47 -1.58
N ASN A 48 -0.83 -1.48 -2.29
CA ASN A 48 -0.19 -0.18 -2.45
C ASN A 48 -0.21 0.62 -1.13
N GLN A 49 -1.27 0.48 -0.33
CA GLN A 49 -1.45 1.17 0.95
C GLN A 49 -0.73 0.48 2.12
N MET A 50 -0.15 -0.71 1.91
CA MET A 50 0.65 -1.39 2.94
C MET A 50 1.78 -0.51 3.47
N CYS A 51 2.38 0.31 2.61
CA CYS A 51 3.50 1.19 2.97
C CYS A 51 3.06 2.43 3.77
N ALA A 52 1.75 2.71 3.84
CA ALA A 52 1.21 3.73 4.73
C ALA A 52 1.11 3.23 6.18
N GLN A 53 0.90 1.92 6.38
CA GLN A 53 0.75 1.31 7.71
C GLN A 53 2.05 0.69 8.24
N PHE A 54 2.86 0.09 7.38
CA PHE A 54 4.06 -0.65 7.77
C PHE A 54 5.32 0.01 7.22
N ASN A 55 6.36 0.08 8.05
CA ASN A 55 7.66 0.59 7.66
C ASN A 55 8.50 -0.47 6.89
N SER A 56 9.66 -0.05 6.37
CA SER A 56 10.55 -0.91 5.57
C SER A 56 11.03 -2.16 6.30
N ASP A 57 11.26 -2.07 7.61
CA ASP A 57 11.80 -3.18 8.40
C ASP A 57 10.72 -4.25 8.64
N GLU A 58 9.48 -3.81 8.87
CA GLU A 58 8.31 -4.67 8.99
C GLU A 58 8.02 -5.39 7.65
N ILE A 59 8.02 -4.65 6.54
CA ILE A 59 7.85 -5.24 5.20
C ILE A 59 8.97 -6.23 4.89
N THR A 60 10.22 -5.91 5.25
CA THR A 60 11.36 -6.83 5.10
C THR A 60 11.16 -8.11 5.92
N THR A 61 10.63 -7.98 7.13
CA THR A 61 10.30 -9.13 7.98
C THR A 61 9.21 -10.01 7.34
N PHE A 62 8.18 -9.41 6.74
CA PHE A 62 7.16 -10.18 6.00
C PHE A 62 7.76 -10.98 4.83
N HIS A 63 8.68 -10.37 4.07
CA HIS A 63 9.40 -11.09 3.01
C HIS A 63 10.29 -12.20 3.55
N ALA A 64 10.97 -12.00 4.69
CA ALA A 64 11.79 -13.03 5.32
C ALA A 64 10.95 -14.25 5.74
N VAL A 65 9.77 -14.02 6.35
CA VAL A 65 8.82 -15.08 6.68
C VAL A 65 8.35 -15.79 5.41
N LYS A 66 7.99 -15.04 4.36
CA LYS A 66 7.59 -15.61 3.08
C LYS A 66 8.66 -16.53 2.49
N ALA A 67 9.91 -16.08 2.45
CA ALA A 67 11.04 -16.85 1.93
C ALA A 67 11.31 -18.13 2.73
N ALA A 68 11.06 -18.13 4.05
CA ALA A 68 11.23 -19.31 4.89
C ALA A 68 10.26 -20.46 4.54
N PHE A 69 9.08 -20.14 3.99
CA PHE A 69 8.05 -21.13 3.64
C PHE A 69 7.79 -21.27 2.13
N ASP A 70 8.38 -20.41 1.31
CA ASP A 70 8.24 -20.39 -0.15
C ASP A 70 9.54 -19.93 -0.83
N PRO A 71 10.63 -20.71 -0.73
CA PRO A 71 11.95 -20.32 -1.21
C PRO A 71 11.99 -20.10 -2.73
N ASP A 72 11.14 -20.81 -3.48
CA ASP A 72 11.03 -20.69 -4.93
C ASP A 72 10.01 -19.61 -5.37
N GLY A 73 9.31 -18.98 -4.41
CA GLY A 73 8.37 -17.88 -4.68
C GLY A 73 7.11 -18.29 -5.47
N LEU A 74 6.68 -19.54 -5.39
CA LEU A 74 5.60 -20.10 -6.21
C LEU A 74 4.21 -19.79 -5.64
N LEU A 75 4.10 -19.57 -4.33
CA LEU A 75 2.81 -19.42 -3.66
C LEU A 75 2.31 -17.97 -3.77
N ASN A 76 1.59 -17.67 -4.87
CA ASN A 76 0.96 -16.37 -5.14
C ASN A 76 1.96 -15.18 -5.16
N PRO A 77 2.91 -15.17 -6.11
CA PRO A 77 3.88 -14.08 -6.23
C PRO A 77 3.20 -12.71 -6.40
N GLY A 78 3.70 -11.70 -5.68
CA GLY A 78 3.21 -10.32 -5.77
C GLY A 78 1.88 -10.02 -5.08
N LYS A 79 1.36 -10.94 -4.26
CA LYS A 79 0.15 -10.73 -3.46
C LYS A 79 0.50 -10.48 -1.98
N ASN A 80 -0.31 -9.67 -1.30
CA ASN A 80 -0.24 -9.34 0.14
C ASN A 80 0.99 -8.54 0.62
N ILE A 81 2.20 -8.78 0.11
CA ILE A 81 3.42 -8.09 0.56
C ILE A 81 3.97 -7.23 -0.58
N PRO A 82 4.02 -5.90 -0.45
CA PRO A 82 4.58 -5.02 -1.48
C PRO A 82 6.09 -5.25 -1.61
N THR A 83 6.64 -5.02 -2.80
CA THR A 83 8.10 -4.92 -2.94
C THR A 83 8.58 -3.60 -2.34
N LEU A 84 9.83 -3.56 -1.86
CA LEU A 84 10.41 -2.31 -1.34
C LEU A 84 10.45 -1.23 -2.42
N HIS A 85 10.72 -1.60 -3.68
CA HIS A 85 10.65 -0.68 -4.81
C HIS A 85 9.25 -0.10 -5.00
N ARG A 86 8.21 -0.94 -4.90
CA ARG A 86 6.82 -0.49 -4.98
C ARG A 86 6.47 0.46 -3.83
N CYS A 87 6.99 0.23 -2.62
CA CYS A 87 6.85 1.21 -1.53
C CYS A 87 7.59 2.52 -1.80
N ALA A 88 8.74 2.50 -2.49
CA ALA A 88 9.43 3.72 -2.90
C ALA A 88 8.68 4.49 -3.99
N GLU A 89 8.05 3.80 -4.94
CA GLU A 89 7.22 4.38 -6.00
C GLU A 89 5.87 4.89 -5.47
N PHE A 90 5.19 4.14 -4.62
CA PHE A 90 3.94 4.58 -3.99
C PHE A 90 4.15 5.58 -2.86
N GLY A 91 5.29 5.49 -2.17
CA GLY A 91 5.78 6.50 -1.23
C GLY A 91 6.48 7.67 -1.94
N ALA A 92 6.37 7.79 -3.27
CA ALA A 92 6.91 8.92 -4.01
C ALA A 92 6.09 10.19 -3.70
N MET A 93 6.56 10.89 -2.66
CA MET A 93 6.30 12.30 -2.35
C MET A 93 4.86 12.69 -1.96
N HIS A 94 4.32 12.12 -0.88
CA HIS A 94 3.40 12.93 -0.07
C HIS A 94 4.23 13.88 0.79
N VAL A 95 4.59 15.01 0.19
CA VAL A 95 5.14 16.18 0.89
C VAL A 95 4.00 16.79 1.70
N HIS A 96 3.78 16.29 2.92
CA HIS A 96 2.95 17.00 3.88
C HIS A 96 3.72 18.28 4.30
N HIS A 97 3.16 19.45 4.00
CA HIS A 97 3.67 20.77 4.42
C HIS A 97 5.02 21.23 3.83
N GLY A 98 5.44 20.75 2.66
CA GLY A 98 6.66 21.25 2.01
C GLY A 98 7.97 20.70 2.58
N HIS A 99 7.91 19.79 3.56
CA HIS A 99 9.11 19.20 4.17
C HIS A 99 9.32 17.77 3.68
N LEU A 100 10.51 17.50 3.14
CA LEU A 100 10.96 16.15 2.81
C LEU A 100 11.43 15.46 4.10
N PRO A 101 11.08 14.19 4.36
CA PRO A 101 11.77 13.41 5.37
C PRO A 101 13.22 13.18 4.93
N PHE A 102 14.17 13.51 5.80
CA PHE A 102 15.63 13.39 5.63
C PHE A 102 16.19 14.16 4.41
N PRO A 103 16.09 15.50 4.40
CA PRO A 103 16.57 16.34 3.30
C PRO A 103 18.09 16.26 3.09
N GLU A 104 18.84 15.77 4.07
CA GLU A 104 20.30 15.65 4.06
C GLU A 104 20.84 14.43 3.31
N LEU A 105 19.97 13.48 2.94
CA LEU A 105 20.39 12.29 2.21
C LEU A 105 20.43 12.54 0.70
N GLU A 106 21.58 12.30 0.10
CA GLU A 106 21.77 12.42 -1.35
C GLU A 106 20.93 11.38 -2.10
N ARG A 107 20.26 11.81 -3.18
CA ARG A 107 19.46 10.95 -4.05
C ARG A 107 19.97 11.09 -5.50
N PHE A 108 20.29 9.94 -6.10
CA PHE A 108 20.96 9.71 -7.40
C PHE A 108 22.45 10.03 -7.43
#